data_AF-V6M743-F1
#
_entry.id   AF-V6M743-F1
#
_cell.length_a   1.000
_cell.length_b   1.000
_cell.length_c   1.000
_cell.angle_alpha   90.00
_cell.angle_beta   90.00
_cell.angle_gamma   90.00
#
_symmetry.space_group_name_H-M   'P 1'
#
loop_
_entity.id
_entity.type
_entity.pdbx_description
1 polymer ?
#
loop_
_entity_poly.entity_id
_entity_poly.type
_entity_poly.pdbx_seq_one_letter_code
_entity_poly.pdbx_strand_id
1 'polypeptide(L)'
;MMVKLVAIYRKPEDVEAFDKHYFEVHAPLAEKMPGLIKMEVSKVIGAPGGESDLHLIAEMYFESKDALLEALSSPEGRAAGKDLRGFAGPIISMHIAELV
;
A
#
# COMPACT_ATOMS: atom_id res chain seq x y z
N MET A 1 11.13 -14.61 -9.36
CA MET A 1 11.69 -13.25 -9.49
C MET A 1 11.15 -12.40 -8.35
N MET A 2 11.84 -11.31 -8.01
CA MET A 2 11.35 -10.37 -7.00
C MET A 2 10.03 -9.74 -7.46
N VAL A 3 9.11 -9.54 -6.52
CA VAL A 3 7.82 -8.91 -6.80
C VAL A 3 7.59 -7.76 -5.84
N LYS A 4 6.63 -6.90 -6.19
CA LYS A 4 6.05 -5.92 -5.28
C LYS A 4 4.54 -6.01 -5.25
N LEU A 5 3.96 -5.77 -4.07
CA LEU A 5 2.58 -5.37 -3.93
C LEU A 5 2.51 -3.85 -4.07
N VAL A 6 1.72 -3.37 -5.03
CA VAL A 6 1.51 -1.96 -5.32
C VAL A 6 0.11 -1.58 -4.87
N ALA A 7 0.01 -0.64 -3.94
CA ALA A 7 -1.24 -0.03 -3.50
C ALA A 7 -1.31 1.41 -4.00
N ILE A 8 -2.35 1.73 -4.78
CA ILE A 8 -2.56 3.06 -5.37
C ILE A 8 -3.86 3.61 -4.81
N TYR A 9 -3.79 4.79 -4.19
CA TYR A 9 -4.90 5.46 -3.55
C TYR A 9 -5.32 6.67 -4.38
N ARG A 10 -6.61 6.75 -4.74
CA ARG A 10 -7.22 7.98 -5.22
C ARG A 10 -7.32 9.03 -4.11
N LYS A 11 -7.53 10.28 -4.48
CA LYS A 11 -7.79 11.38 -3.54
C LYS A 11 -8.97 11.02 -2.62
N PRO A 12 -8.74 10.95 -1.29
CA PRO A 12 -9.82 10.78 -0.32
C PRO A 12 -10.64 12.06 -0.21
N GLU A 13 -11.86 11.96 0.33
CA GLU A 13 -12.69 13.13 0.66
C GLU A 13 -12.04 14.00 1.74
N ASP A 14 -11.38 13.36 2.72
CA ASP A 14 -10.61 14.00 3.79
C ASP A 14 -9.15 13.54 3.74
N VAL A 15 -8.29 14.39 3.17
CA VAL A 15 -6.86 14.12 3.01
C VAL A 15 -6.11 14.10 4.34
N GLU A 16 -6.48 14.97 5.28
CA GLU A 16 -5.78 15.06 6.57
C GLU A 16 -6.09 13.83 7.42
N ALA A 17 -7.36 13.42 7.49
CA ALA A 17 -7.75 12.20 8.20
C ALA A 17 -7.13 10.95 7.55
N PHE A 18 -7.10 10.88 6.22
CA PHE A 18 -6.44 9.79 5.50
C PHE A 18 -4.95 9.73 5.82
N ASP A 19 -4.22 10.84 5.68
CA ASP A 19 -2.78 10.87 5.92
C ASP A 19 -2.46 10.48 7.36
N LYS A 20 -3.17 11.04 8.33
CA LYS A 20 -2.98 10.69 9.74
C LYS A 20 -3.16 9.20 9.97
N HIS A 21 -4.28 8.62 9.53
CA HIS A 21 -4.53 7.19 9.70
C HIS A 21 -3.52 6.33 8.94
N TYR A 22 -3.16 6.73 7.72
CA TYR A 22 -2.21 6.02 6.89
C TYR A 22 -0.85 5.92 7.58
N PHE A 23 -0.28 7.04 8.04
CA PHE A 23 1.07 7.07 8.59
C PHE A 23 1.14 6.61 10.05
N GLU A 24 0.11 6.85 10.87
CA GLU A 24 0.13 6.49 12.29
C GLU A 24 -0.37 5.05 12.56
N VAL A 25 -1.21 4.49 11.66
CA VAL A 25 -1.85 3.19 11.88
C VAL A 25 -1.54 2.22 10.76
N HIS A 26 -1.87 2.57 9.51
CA HIS A 26 -1.85 1.60 8.41
C HIS A 26 -0.43 1.16 8.03
N ALA A 27 0.46 2.10 7.77
CA ALA A 27 1.84 1.84 7.37
C ALA A 27 2.60 0.99 8.42
N PRO A 28 2.54 1.31 9.74
CA PRO A 28 3.12 0.44 10.78
C PRO A 28 2.55 -0.98 10.86
N LEU A 29 1.30 -1.21 10.40
CA LEU A 29 0.74 -2.56 10.29
C LEU A 29 1.33 -3.29 9.09
N ALA A 30 1.43 -2.63 7.94
CA ALA A 30 1.99 -3.19 6.72
C ALA A 30 3.48 -3.53 6.86
N GLU A 31 4.25 -2.70 7.56
CA GLU A 31 5.69 -2.92 7.83
C GLU A 31 5.99 -4.19 8.63
N LYS A 32 5.00 -4.71 9.37
CA LYS A 32 5.16 -5.93 10.15
C LYS A 32 4.96 -7.21 9.34
N MET A 33 4.56 -7.11 8.07
CA MET A 33 4.37 -8.28 7.23
C MET A 33 5.68 -9.09 7.10
N PRO A 34 5.65 -10.41 7.34
CA PRO A 34 6.84 -11.23 7.25
C PRO A 34 7.37 -11.26 5.82
N GLY A 35 8.70 -11.28 5.66
CA GLY A 35 9.34 -11.31 4.34
C GLY A 35 9.31 -10.00 3.57
N LEU A 36 8.77 -8.92 4.13
CA LEU A 36 8.87 -7.57 3.55
C LEU A 36 10.34 -7.13 3.52
N ILE A 37 10.86 -6.87 2.31
CA ILE A 37 12.24 -6.42 2.10
C ILE A 37 12.32 -4.89 2.23
N LYS A 38 11.32 -4.20 1.69
CA LYS A 38 11.27 -2.74 1.59
C LYS A 38 9.83 -2.29 1.44
N MET A 39 9.48 -1.17 2.07
CA MET A 39 8.27 -0.42 1.76
C MET A 39 8.65 0.99 1.31
N GLU A 40 8.16 1.39 0.15
CA GLU A 40 8.26 2.77 -0.34
C GLU A 40 6.89 3.40 -0.36
N VAL A 41 6.80 4.64 0.13
CA VAL A 41 5.57 5.41 0.15
C VAL A 41 5.82 6.75 -0.49
N SER A 42 5.04 7.08 -1.52
CA SER A 42 5.15 8.32 -2.26
C SER A 42 3.81 9.04 -2.29
N LYS A 43 3.79 10.33 -1.95
CA LYS A 43 2.65 11.20 -2.22
C LYS A 43 2.67 11.63 -3.68
N VAL A 44 1.53 11.54 -4.35
CA VAL A 44 1.38 12.01 -5.73
C VAL A 44 1.13 13.52 -5.70
N ILE A 45 2.07 14.29 -6.23
CA ILE A 45 2.02 15.77 -6.22
C ILE A 45 1.41 16.38 -7.50
N GLY A 46 0.99 15.55 -8.46
CA GLY A 46 0.43 15.97 -9.74
C GLY A 46 0.68 14.95 -10.84
N ALA A 47 0.31 15.31 -12.06
CA ALA A 47 0.57 14.58 -13.29
C ALA A 47 1.28 15.51 -14.30
N PRO A 48 1.96 14.99 -15.33
CA PRO A 48 2.57 15.84 -16.36
C PRO A 48 1.61 16.85 -17.01
N GLY A 49 0.32 16.52 -17.07
CA GLY A 49 -0.75 17.37 -17.60
C GLY A 49 -1.46 18.26 -16.57
N GLY A 50 -1.01 18.32 -15.32
CA GLY A 50 -1.65 19.11 -14.26
C GLY A 50 -1.98 18.29 -13.02
N GLU A 51 -3.24 18.29 -12.60
CA GLU A 51 -3.66 17.54 -11.40
C GLU A 51 -3.76 16.04 -11.65
N SER A 52 -3.49 15.25 -10.60
CA SER A 52 -3.78 13.81 -10.56
C SER A 52 -5.00 13.56 -9.66
N ASP A 53 -5.77 12.52 -9.97
CA ASP A 53 -6.80 11.96 -9.10
C ASP A 53 -6.21 11.00 -8.05
N LEU A 54 -4.91 10.73 -8.10
CA LEU A 54 -4.18 9.93 -7.13
C LEU A 54 -3.63 10.81 -6.01
N HIS A 55 -3.53 10.21 -4.82
CA HIS A 55 -3.00 10.85 -3.62
C HIS A 55 -1.72 10.18 -3.12
N LEU A 56 -1.70 8.85 -3.07
CA LEU A 56 -0.60 8.09 -2.49
C LEU A 56 -0.35 6.79 -3.26
N ILE A 57 0.91 6.39 -3.36
CA ILE A 57 1.34 5.08 -3.88
C ILE A 57 2.23 4.44 -2.82
N ALA A 58 1.95 3.18 -2.50
CA ALA A 58 2.78 2.35 -1.64
C ALA A 58 3.25 1.11 -2.38
N GLU A 59 4.53 0.80 -2.25
CA GLU A 59 5.19 -0.32 -2.94
C GLU A 59 5.92 -1.17 -1.91
N MET A 60 5.50 -2.42 -1.77
CA MET A 60 6.02 -3.37 -0.77
C MET A 60 6.71 -4.52 -1.49
N TYR A 61 8.02 -4.66 -1.30
CA TYR A 61 8.87 -5.58 -2.05
C TYR A 61 9.06 -6.91 -1.31
N PHE A 62 9.00 -8.02 -2.06
CA PHE A 62 9.14 -9.38 -1.57
C PHE A 62 10.03 -10.20 -2.52
N GLU A 63 10.80 -11.14 -1.97
CA GLU A 63 11.78 -11.93 -2.72
C GLU A 63 11.14 -12.78 -3.84
N SER A 64 9.89 -13.20 -3.63
CA SER A 64 9.11 -13.99 -4.58
C SER A 64 7.61 -13.75 -4.40
N LYS A 65 6.82 -14.20 -5.38
CA LYS A 65 5.36 -14.22 -5.29
C LYS A 65 4.86 -15.06 -4.10
N ASP A 66 5.51 -16.17 -3.81
CA ASP A 66 5.11 -17.04 -2.70
C ASP A 66 5.35 -16.35 -1.35
N ALA A 67 6.49 -15.66 -1.18
CA ALA A 67 6.77 -14.86 0.01
C ALA A 67 5.72 -13.75 0.22
N LEU A 68 5.27 -13.08 -0.86
CA LEU A 68 4.18 -12.11 -0.80
C LEU A 68 2.85 -12.75 -0.36
N LEU A 69 2.50 -13.93 -0.88
CA LEU A 69 1.24 -14.59 -0.52
C LEU A 69 1.25 -15.10 0.94
N GLU A 70 2.39 -15.60 1.41
CA GLU A 70 2.62 -15.92 2.83
C GLU A 70 2.47 -14.67 3.70
N ALA A 71 3.09 -13.56 3.30
CA ALA A 71 2.95 -12.28 3.98
C ALA A 71 1.49 -11.81 4.09
N LEU A 72 0.73 -11.86 3.00
CA LEU A 72 -0.68 -11.49 2.97
C LEU A 72 -1.57 -12.41 3.82
N SER A 73 -1.22 -13.69 3.93
CA SER A 73 -1.94 -14.69 4.73
C SER A 73 -1.48 -14.75 6.19
N SER A 74 -0.46 -13.99 6.60
CA SER A 74 0.00 -13.90 7.98
C SER A 74 -1.00 -13.16 8.90
N PRO A 75 -0.90 -13.28 10.24
CA PRO A 75 -1.65 -12.42 11.17
C PRO A 75 -1.47 -10.91 10.89
N GLU A 76 -0.25 -10.49 10.58
CA GLU A 76 0.12 -9.10 10.31
C GLU A 76 -0.51 -8.61 9.00
N GLY A 77 -0.43 -9.42 7.92
CA GLY A 77 -1.07 -9.12 6.64
C GLY A 77 -2.59 -9.05 6.74
N ARG A 78 -3.21 -9.94 7.52
CA ARG A 78 -4.66 -9.85 7.80
C ARG A 78 -5.04 -8.61 8.60
N ALA A 79 -4.20 -8.18 9.54
CA ALA A 79 -4.43 -6.96 10.31
C ALA A 79 -4.36 -5.73 9.41
N ALA A 80 -3.31 -5.60 8.60
CA ALA A 80 -3.15 -4.53 7.61
C ALA A 80 -4.32 -4.51 6.60
N GLY A 81 -4.69 -5.67 6.06
CA GLY A 81 -5.81 -5.79 5.12
C GLY A 81 -7.19 -5.50 5.73
N LYS A 82 -7.40 -5.79 7.03
CA LYS A 82 -8.63 -5.43 7.75
C LYS A 82 -8.73 -3.92 7.94
N ASP A 83 -7.66 -3.29 8.39
CA ASP A 83 -7.55 -1.85 8.56
C ASP A 83 -7.77 -1.13 7.23
N LEU A 84 -7.06 -1.55 6.19
CA LEU A 84 -7.14 -1.02 4.83
C LEU A 84 -8.58 -0.93 4.29
N ARG A 85 -9.35 -2.00 4.44
CA ARG A 85 -10.75 -2.03 4.00
C ARG A 85 -11.62 -1.00 4.74
N GLY A 86 -11.27 -0.66 5.98
CA GLY A 86 -12.01 0.28 6.81
C GLY A 86 -11.83 1.74 6.36
N PHE A 87 -10.60 2.18 6.10
CA PHE A 87 -10.34 3.60 5.83
C PHE A 87 -10.18 3.94 4.34
N ALA A 88 -9.79 2.98 3.49
CA ALA A 88 -9.41 3.25 2.10
C ALA A 88 -10.10 2.34 1.05
N GLY A 89 -10.98 1.43 1.46
CA GLY A 89 -11.59 0.42 0.58
C GLY A 89 -12.14 0.94 -0.75
N PRO A 90 -12.92 2.04 -0.80
CA PRO A 90 -13.46 2.58 -2.04
C PRO A 90 -12.45 3.27 -2.97
N ILE A 91 -11.29 3.67 -2.45
CA ILE A 91 -10.32 4.53 -3.16
C ILE A 91 -9.00 3.83 -3.50
N ILE A 92 -8.79 2.60 -3.02
CA ILE A 92 -7.57 1.83 -3.29
C ILE A 92 -7.73 0.88 -4.48
N SER A 93 -6.65 0.74 -5.26
CA SER A 93 -6.42 -0.43 -6.12
C SER A 93 -5.11 -1.12 -5.73
N MET A 94 -5.11 -2.46 -5.73
CA MET A 94 -3.94 -3.25 -5.39
C MET A 94 -3.51 -4.16 -6.54
N HIS A 95 -2.22 -4.25 -6.79
CA HIS A 95 -1.63 -5.00 -7.89
C HIS A 95 -0.38 -5.74 -7.46
N ILE A 96 -0.13 -6.92 -8.01
CA ILE A 96 1.14 -7.62 -7.87
C ILE A 96 1.94 -7.34 -9.15
N ALA A 97 3.14 -6.79 -9.00
CA ALA A 97 4.03 -6.50 -10.12
C ALA A 97 5.36 -7.24 -9.96
N GLU A 98 5.86 -7.81 -11.05
CA GLU A 98 7.18 -8.43 -11.12
C GLU A 98 8.24 -7.38 -11.53
N LEU A 99 9.44 -7.47 -10.95
CA LEU A 99 10.57 -6.62 -11.32
C LEU A 99 11.32 -7.24 -12.50
N VAL A 100 11.65 -6.44 -13.52
CA VAL A 100 12.37 -6.85 -14.74
C VAL A 100 13.77 -6.25 -14.84
#